data_AF-A0A2P4YAD6-F1
#
_entry.id   AF-A0A2P4YAD6-F1
#
_cell.length_a   1.000
_cell.length_b   1.000
_cell.length_c   1.000
_cell.angle_alpha   90.00
_cell.angle_beta   90.00
_cell.angle_gamma   90.00
#
_symmetry.space_group_name_H-M   'P 1'
#
loop_
_entity.id
_entity.type
_entity.pdbx_description
1 polymer ?
#
loop_
_entity_poly.entity_id
_entity_poly.type
_entity_poly.pdbx_seq_one_letter_code
_entity_poly.pdbx_strand_id
1 'polypeptide(L)'
;MSTGIPAASASENTPIVGEMALMYSQPSRHFVCLTNAGIQIFKKIRPLDQLHRVLMLARGHELKAALVPFVRCFGEIQVVCMLIALACGVPTDPLVSESSTAASLIAPRPGGLATVKSDDYIYSAAVEGIFKIAQGPPDNVPVEPATSTTNSTSTSASSTRIVLTTEFVSRISNAANGAKPSSKSPGYVTSFENIHSPEKLDEIREILFQLRQLMERAGPFAVSISGGAALENNPSLDGVLSESAEAGLSRVSELVMRHQKSLSEDQLKRETRFKAEQRSLFYIFQLILRSIEAISLLRIAQEYKVSLEEPLARLSFSELVTTTDGSLAAKTMTKALMRGRNENNQFLIKQLREQCPTFFSVSDLWHYQGYRSLSNAKLSGSPVARKNFLKESLDQFLNSCHMWDTEDCLDVLQGICEDYTLLNYYEGVLRTEAV
;
A
#
# COMPACT_ATOMS: atom_id res chain seq x y z
N MET A 1 53.17 -12.06 -22.49
CA MET A 1 52.54 -11.21 -21.47
C MET A 1 51.23 -10.69 -22.04
N SER A 2 50.13 -11.37 -21.72
CA SER A 2 48.78 -11.01 -22.14
C SER A 2 48.02 -10.61 -20.87
N THR A 3 47.75 -9.31 -20.71
CA THR A 3 46.99 -8.79 -19.56
C THR A 3 45.50 -8.88 -19.89
N GLY A 4 44.89 -10.03 -19.59
CA GLY A 4 43.45 -10.21 -19.62
C GLY A 4 42.82 -9.51 -18.42
N ILE A 5 42.06 -8.45 -18.68
CA ILE A 5 41.12 -7.86 -17.73
C ILE A 5 39.90 -8.79 -17.67
N PRO A 6 39.50 -9.34 -16.51
CA PRO A 6 38.30 -10.17 -16.44
C PRO A 6 37.08 -9.27 -16.56
N ALA A 7 36.24 -9.57 -17.55
CA ALA A 7 34.93 -8.95 -17.72
C ALA A 7 34.09 -9.20 -16.47
N ALA A 8 33.61 -8.13 -15.86
CA ALA A 8 32.65 -8.17 -14.77
C ALA A 8 31.44 -9.01 -15.20
N SER A 9 31.13 -10.04 -14.42
CA SER A 9 29.94 -10.87 -14.57
C SER A 9 28.69 -9.98 -14.55
N ALA A 10 28.03 -9.87 -15.70
CA ALA A 10 26.75 -9.21 -15.86
C ALA A 10 25.73 -9.86 -14.91
N SER A 11 25.41 -9.17 -13.82
CA SER A 11 24.30 -9.52 -12.94
C SER A 11 23.00 -9.40 -13.74
N GLU A 12 22.33 -10.54 -13.90
CA GLU A 12 20.88 -10.75 -14.02
C GLU A 12 20.02 -9.53 -14.40
N ASN A 13 19.41 -9.64 -15.59
CA ASN A 13 18.30 -8.86 -16.14
C ASN A 13 17.57 -7.93 -15.14
N THR A 14 18.14 -6.76 -14.89
CA THR A 14 17.38 -5.67 -14.29
C THR A 14 16.35 -5.24 -15.35
N PRO A 15 15.04 -5.26 -15.07
CA PRO A 15 14.07 -4.78 -16.03
C PRO A 15 14.46 -3.34 -16.38
N ILE A 16 14.58 -3.04 -17.68
CA ILE A 16 14.82 -1.67 -18.15
C ILE A 16 13.56 -0.89 -17.81
N VAL A 17 13.49 -0.38 -16.58
CA VAL A 17 12.39 0.47 -16.13
C VAL A 17 12.49 1.76 -16.92
N GLY A 18 11.43 2.08 -17.68
CA GLY A 18 11.39 3.29 -18.48
C GLY A 18 11.61 4.53 -17.61
N GLU A 19 12.26 5.56 -18.16
CA GLU A 19 12.56 6.80 -17.44
C GLU A 19 11.30 7.47 -16.85
N MET A 20 10.15 7.21 -17.46
CA MET A 20 8.85 7.70 -17.01
C MET A 20 8.39 7.12 -15.67
N ALA A 21 8.75 5.88 -15.36
CA ALA A 21 8.40 5.25 -14.08
C ALA A 21 9.38 5.66 -12.97
N LEU A 22 10.66 5.92 -13.32
CA LEU A 22 11.69 6.31 -12.36
C LEU A 22 11.59 7.79 -11.93
N MET A 23 10.80 8.62 -12.64
CA MET A 23 10.74 10.05 -12.34
C MET A 23 10.19 10.37 -10.95
N TYR A 24 9.41 9.46 -10.36
CA TYR A 24 8.74 9.63 -9.08
C TYR A 24 9.59 9.19 -7.89
N SER A 25 10.51 8.23 -8.09
CA SER A 25 11.28 7.59 -7.01
C SER A 25 12.77 7.92 -7.03
N GLN A 26 13.31 8.31 -8.19
CA GLN A 26 14.72 8.65 -8.32
C GLN A 26 14.94 10.17 -8.38
N PRO A 27 16.02 10.68 -7.72
CA PRO A 27 16.40 12.07 -7.85
C PRO A 27 16.83 12.39 -9.29
N SER A 28 16.80 13.68 -9.65
CA SER A 28 17.25 14.16 -10.96
C SER A 28 18.70 13.76 -11.22
N ARG A 29 18.99 13.26 -12.43
CA ARG A 29 20.35 12.90 -12.83
C ARG A 29 21.19 14.15 -13.03
N HIS A 30 22.40 14.14 -12.48
CA HIS A 30 23.40 15.19 -12.66
C HIS A 30 24.56 14.65 -13.51
N PHE A 31 25.04 15.47 -14.44
CA PHE A 31 26.18 15.19 -15.30
C PHE A 31 27.26 16.22 -15.00
N VAL A 32 28.46 15.74 -14.69
CA VAL A 32 29.59 16.60 -14.41
C VAL A 32 30.46 16.67 -15.66
N CYS A 33 30.56 17.85 -16.25
CA CYS A 33 31.43 18.13 -17.38
C CYS A 33 32.67 18.87 -16.86
N LEU A 34 33.79 18.16 -16.87
CA LEU A 34 35.08 18.75 -16.55
C LEU A 34 35.66 19.39 -17.82
N THR A 35 35.94 20.68 -17.74
CA THR A 35 36.60 21.44 -18.80
C THR A 35 37.89 22.07 -18.26
N ASN A 36 38.76 22.54 -19.15
CA ASN A 36 39.95 23.32 -18.76
C ASN A 36 39.59 24.64 -18.04
N ALA A 37 38.36 25.13 -18.18
CA ALA A 37 37.85 26.32 -17.50
C ALA A 37 37.19 26.03 -16.14
N GLY A 38 37.01 24.75 -15.76
CA GLY A 38 36.40 24.36 -14.51
C GLY A 38 35.36 23.24 -14.66
N ILE A 39 34.62 23.01 -13.58
CA ILE A 39 33.61 21.95 -13.47
C ILE A 39 32.23 22.56 -13.72
N GLN A 40 31.51 22.06 -14.72
CA GLN A 40 30.12 22.41 -15.00
C GLN A 40 29.21 21.23 -14.63
N ILE A 41 28.11 21.50 -13.91
CA ILE A 41 27.14 20.47 -13.52
C ILE A 41 25.86 20.70 -14.32
N PHE A 42 25.51 19.75 -15.17
CA PHE A 42 24.26 19.73 -15.92
C PHE A 42 23.24 18.84 -15.22
N LYS A 43 22.03 19.34 -15.01
CA LYS A 43 20.93 18.57 -14.41
C LYS A 43 19.91 18.18 -15.48
N LYS A 44 19.57 16.89 -15.56
CA LYS A 44 18.48 16.40 -16.42
C LYS A 44 17.14 16.83 -15.81
N ILE A 45 16.37 17.60 -16.56
CA ILE A 45 15.01 18.01 -16.19
C ILE A 45 14.06 16.82 -16.38
N ARG A 46 13.27 16.49 -15.36
CA ARG A 46 12.22 15.45 -15.48
C ARG A 46 10.96 16.07 -16.08
N PRO A 47 10.13 15.29 -16.81
CA PRO A 47 8.82 15.75 -17.27
C PRO A 47 7.95 16.29 -16.13
N LEU A 48 8.04 15.67 -14.94
CA LEU A 48 7.36 16.10 -13.73
C LEU A 48 7.77 17.51 -13.27
N ASP A 49 9.07 17.83 -13.31
CA ASP A 49 9.59 19.16 -12.94
C ASP A 49 9.12 20.23 -13.95
N GLN A 50 9.03 19.86 -15.23
CA GLN A 50 8.53 20.74 -16.28
C GLN A 50 7.03 21.00 -16.14
N LEU A 51 6.23 19.97 -15.82
CA LEU A 51 4.80 20.09 -15.58
C LEU A 51 4.51 20.95 -14.33
N HIS A 52 5.27 20.74 -13.24
CA HIS A 52 5.18 21.57 -12.04
C HIS A 52 5.38 23.05 -12.36
N ARG A 53 6.38 23.38 -13.18
CA ARG A 53 6.60 24.76 -13.65
C ARG A 53 5.42 25.30 -14.45
N VAL A 54 4.83 24.49 -15.32
CA VAL A 54 3.65 24.90 -16.09
C VAL A 54 2.47 25.20 -15.17
N LEU A 55 2.23 24.39 -14.13
CA LEU A 55 1.18 24.66 -13.14
C LEU A 55 1.44 25.94 -12.35
N MET A 56 2.70 26.23 -12.01
CA MET A 56 3.07 27.47 -11.32
C MET A 56 2.85 28.73 -12.16
N LEU A 57 2.97 28.61 -13.49
CA LEU A 57 2.78 29.73 -14.42
C LEU A 57 1.33 29.88 -14.90
N ALA A 58 0.62 28.76 -15.06
CA ALA A 58 -0.72 28.74 -15.59
C ALA A 58 -1.75 29.16 -14.53
N ARG A 59 -2.57 30.18 -14.83
CA ARG A 59 -3.62 30.64 -13.92
C ARG A 59 -4.98 30.12 -14.37
N GLY A 60 -5.66 29.34 -13.53
CA GLY A 60 -7.09 28.96 -13.59
C GLY A 60 -7.68 28.74 -15.00
N HIS A 61 -8.08 29.82 -15.66
CA HIS A 61 -8.67 29.80 -17.01
C HIS A 61 -7.70 29.31 -18.10
N GLU A 62 -6.39 29.56 -17.97
CA GLU A 62 -5.36 29.15 -18.93
C GLU A 62 -4.85 27.73 -18.71
N LEU A 63 -5.20 27.10 -17.59
CA LEU A 63 -4.69 25.78 -17.20
C LEU A 63 -4.93 24.73 -18.28
N LYS A 64 -6.15 24.70 -18.86
CA LYS A 64 -6.47 23.74 -19.93
C LYS A 64 -5.58 23.96 -21.15
N ALA A 65 -5.43 25.21 -21.60
CA ALA A 65 -4.59 25.56 -22.74
C ALA A 65 -3.10 25.24 -22.48
N ALA A 66 -2.63 25.46 -21.26
CA ALA A 66 -1.26 25.17 -20.84
C ALA A 66 -0.95 23.65 -20.81
N LEU A 67 -1.96 22.82 -20.55
CA LEU A 67 -1.81 21.35 -20.51
C LEU A 67 -1.93 20.69 -21.89
N VAL A 68 -2.57 21.32 -22.89
CA VAL A 68 -2.73 20.75 -24.25
C VAL A 68 -1.40 20.31 -24.88
N PRO A 69 -0.32 21.10 -24.87
CA PRO A 69 0.97 20.66 -25.43
C PRO A 69 1.53 19.43 -24.71
N PHE A 70 1.37 19.34 -23.39
CA PHE A 70 1.83 18.19 -22.61
C PHE A 70 1.02 16.94 -22.93
N VAL A 71 -0.31 17.07 -23.05
CA VAL A 71 -1.19 15.97 -23.44
C VAL A 71 -0.85 15.47 -24.84
N ARG A 72 -0.53 16.36 -25.78
CA ARG A 72 -0.08 15.96 -27.13
C ARG A 72 1.25 15.23 -27.13
N CYS A 73 2.18 15.58 -26.24
CA CYS A 73 3.51 14.97 -26.19
C CYS A 73 3.54 13.63 -25.42
N PHE A 74 2.86 13.56 -24.27
CA PHE A 74 2.95 12.42 -23.35
C PHE A 74 1.68 11.56 -23.30
N GLY A 75 0.57 12.04 -23.83
CA GLY A 75 -0.75 11.41 -23.73
C GLY A 75 -1.52 11.82 -22.47
N GLU A 76 -2.84 11.68 -22.52
CA GLU A 76 -3.76 12.07 -21.43
C GLU A 76 -3.48 11.30 -20.14
N ILE A 77 -3.34 9.97 -20.23
CA ILE A 77 -3.12 9.08 -19.08
C ILE A 77 -1.84 9.49 -18.34
N GLN A 78 -0.75 9.69 -19.07
CA GLN A 78 0.54 9.99 -18.47
C GLN A 78 0.55 11.37 -17.80
N VAL A 79 -0.10 12.37 -18.40
CA VAL A 79 -0.24 13.71 -17.79
C VAL A 79 -1.09 13.62 -16.52
N VAL A 80 -2.20 12.88 -16.53
CA VAL A 80 -3.02 12.66 -15.33
C VAL A 80 -2.20 11.98 -14.22
N CYS A 81 -1.40 10.95 -14.52
CA CYS A 81 -0.50 10.33 -13.54
C CYS A 81 0.51 11.33 -12.95
N MET A 82 1.08 12.22 -13.78
CA MET A 82 1.96 13.27 -13.28
C MET A 82 1.23 14.29 -12.41
N LEU A 83 0.00 14.70 -12.78
CA LEU A 83 -0.82 15.60 -11.95
C LEU A 83 -1.18 14.97 -10.61
N ILE A 84 -1.53 13.68 -10.58
CA ILE A 84 -1.75 12.94 -9.34
C ILE A 84 -0.47 12.95 -8.49
N ALA A 85 0.69 12.67 -9.08
CA ALA A 85 1.96 12.70 -8.36
C ALA A 85 2.28 14.09 -7.77
N LEU A 86 2.02 15.17 -8.51
CA LEU A 86 2.18 16.54 -8.00
C LEU A 86 1.20 16.86 -6.87
N ALA A 87 -0.06 16.42 -6.98
CA ALA A 87 -1.05 16.59 -5.93
C ALA A 87 -0.74 15.73 -4.69
N CYS A 88 -0.02 14.62 -4.83
CA CYS A 88 0.48 13.81 -3.71
C CYS A 88 1.78 14.37 -3.10
N GLY A 89 2.30 15.49 -3.59
CA GLY A 89 3.49 16.14 -3.02
C GLY A 89 4.81 15.44 -3.37
N VAL A 90 4.88 14.69 -4.48
CA VAL A 90 6.15 14.08 -4.92
C VAL A 90 7.22 15.18 -5.11
N PRO A 91 8.44 14.99 -4.59
CA PRO A 91 9.47 16.02 -4.62
C PRO A 91 9.82 16.40 -6.06
N THR A 92 9.58 17.66 -6.37
CA THR A 92 9.97 18.30 -7.62
C THR A 92 11.02 19.36 -7.34
N ASP A 93 11.98 19.51 -8.23
CA ASP A 93 12.88 20.66 -8.16
C ASP A 93 12.26 21.74 -9.03
N PRO A 94 11.59 22.76 -8.45
CA PRO A 94 11.06 23.83 -9.25
C PRO A 94 12.26 24.49 -9.93
N LEU A 95 12.24 24.55 -11.26
CA LEU A 95 13.26 25.21 -12.08
C LEU A 95 13.23 26.74 -11.89
N VAL A 96 13.20 27.21 -10.65
CA VAL A 96 13.43 28.59 -10.29
C VAL A 96 14.89 28.82 -10.62
N SER A 97 15.13 29.46 -11.76
CA SER A 97 16.33 30.27 -11.94
C SER A 97 16.33 31.34 -10.85
N GLU A 98 16.78 30.98 -9.65
CA GLU A 98 17.46 31.95 -8.84
C GLU A 98 18.85 32.12 -9.46
N SER A 99 19.26 33.38 -9.65
CA SER A 99 20.67 33.73 -9.83
C SER A 99 21.45 33.46 -8.53
N SER A 100 21.36 32.25 -7.99
CA SER A 100 21.97 31.85 -6.71
C SER A 100 23.14 30.94 -7.00
N THR A 101 24.32 31.58 -6.97
CA THR A 101 25.66 30.99 -6.92
C THR A 101 25.77 29.69 -6.12
N ALA A 102 26.72 28.84 -6.51
CA ALA A 102 27.07 27.52 -6.00
C ALA A 102 27.17 27.32 -4.46
N ALA A 103 27.05 28.38 -3.66
CA ALA A 103 27.02 28.32 -2.19
C ALA A 103 25.73 27.71 -1.62
N SER A 104 24.62 27.66 -2.37
CA SER A 104 23.35 27.08 -1.90
C SER A 104 23.37 25.54 -1.80
N LEU A 105 24.36 24.87 -2.41
CA LEU A 105 24.42 23.40 -2.44
C LEU A 105 25.09 22.78 -1.20
N ILE A 106 25.61 23.60 -0.26
CA ILE A 106 26.47 23.13 0.84
C ILE A 106 25.80 23.26 2.23
N ALA A 107 24.62 23.87 2.36
CA ALA A 107 23.98 24.06 3.67
C ALA A 107 22.59 23.39 3.77
N PRO A 108 22.35 22.49 4.75
CA PRO A 108 20.99 22.10 5.11
C PRO A 108 20.35 23.28 5.86
N ARG A 109 19.34 23.93 5.27
CA ARG A 109 18.54 24.94 5.97
C ARG A 109 17.35 24.29 6.67
N PRO A 110 17.19 24.46 8.00
CA PRO A 110 15.97 24.10 8.73
C PRO A 110 14.93 25.24 8.68
N GLY A 111 13.66 24.91 8.36
CA GLY A 111 12.47 25.77 8.48
C GLY A 111 12.23 26.70 7.27
N GLY A 112 11.07 26.79 6.61
CA GLY A 112 9.70 26.50 7.01
C GLY A 112 8.91 27.79 7.20
N LEU A 113 8.52 28.51 6.13
CA LEU A 113 7.39 29.48 6.18
C LEU A 113 6.90 30.08 4.83
N ALA A 114 7.60 29.94 3.70
CA ALA A 114 7.17 30.55 2.42
C ALA A 114 6.62 29.55 1.37
N THR A 115 6.88 28.25 1.54
CA THR A 115 6.49 27.16 0.62
C THR A 115 5.03 26.71 0.74
N VAL A 116 4.38 26.94 1.88
CA VAL A 116 3.03 26.40 2.14
C VAL A 116 1.96 26.93 1.18
N LYS A 117 2.02 28.21 0.79
CA LYS A 117 1.02 28.81 -0.12
C LYS A 117 1.16 28.36 -1.58
N SER A 118 2.38 28.05 -2.02
CA SER A 118 2.60 27.52 -3.37
C SER A 118 2.12 26.08 -3.47
N ASP A 119 2.33 25.29 -2.43
CA ASP A 119 1.98 23.87 -2.43
C ASP A 119 0.45 23.66 -2.46
N ASP A 120 -0.30 24.46 -1.70
CA ASP A 120 -1.78 24.46 -1.74
C ASP A 120 -2.32 24.85 -3.12
N TYR A 121 -1.66 25.81 -3.79
CA TYR A 121 -2.04 26.23 -5.14
C TYR A 121 -1.76 25.13 -6.17
N ILE A 122 -0.57 24.52 -6.12
CA ILE A 122 -0.18 23.42 -7.01
C ILE A 122 -1.13 22.24 -6.82
N TYR A 123 -1.47 21.90 -5.57
CA TYR A 123 -2.48 20.89 -5.27
C TYR A 123 -3.80 21.23 -5.95
N SER A 124 -4.34 22.44 -5.75
CA SER A 124 -5.61 22.83 -6.33
C SER A 124 -5.59 22.84 -7.87
N ALA A 125 -4.50 23.33 -8.48
CA ALA A 125 -4.34 23.36 -9.93
C ALA A 125 -4.18 21.94 -10.52
N ALA A 126 -3.47 21.05 -9.82
CA ALA A 126 -3.30 19.67 -10.23
C ALA A 126 -4.64 18.91 -10.19
N VAL A 127 -5.41 19.06 -9.10
CA VAL A 127 -6.75 18.46 -8.97
C VAL A 127 -7.71 19.00 -10.02
N GLU A 128 -7.71 20.32 -10.27
CA GLU A 128 -8.49 20.93 -11.34
C GLU A 128 -8.08 20.39 -12.72
N GLY A 129 -6.78 20.22 -12.97
CA GLY A 129 -6.24 19.64 -14.20
C GLY A 129 -6.68 18.19 -14.43
N ILE A 130 -6.70 17.36 -13.38
CA ILE A 130 -7.13 15.96 -13.45
C ILE A 130 -8.57 15.89 -13.99
N PHE A 131 -9.50 16.65 -13.38
CA PHE A 131 -10.91 16.58 -13.76
C PHE A 131 -11.18 17.25 -15.12
N LYS A 132 -10.47 18.32 -15.48
CA LYS A 132 -10.62 18.96 -16.79
C LYS A 132 -10.13 18.09 -17.94
N ILE A 133 -9.09 17.27 -17.73
CA ILE A 133 -8.59 16.32 -18.74
C ILE A 133 -9.50 15.09 -18.79
N ALA A 134 -9.89 14.55 -17.64
CA ALA A 134 -10.68 13.32 -17.55
C ALA A 134 -12.13 13.48 -18.05
N GLN A 135 -12.68 14.69 -18.11
CA GLN A 135 -14.07 14.92 -18.53
C GLN A 135 -14.35 14.73 -20.04
N GLY A 136 -13.34 14.44 -20.88
CA GLY A 136 -13.54 14.22 -22.32
C GLY A 136 -14.18 15.43 -23.05
N PRO A 137 -14.39 15.33 -24.38
CA PRO A 137 -15.18 16.33 -25.11
C PRO A 137 -16.65 16.31 -24.64
N PRO A 138 -17.36 17.45 -24.62
CA PRO A 138 -18.77 17.48 -24.24
C PRO A 138 -19.62 16.60 -25.17
N ASP A 139 -20.59 15.87 -24.60
CA ASP A 139 -21.51 14.89 -25.21
C ASP A 139 -22.35 15.39 -26.42
N ASN A 140 -22.09 16.60 -26.95
CA ASN A 140 -22.81 17.20 -28.07
C ASN A 140 -22.10 17.13 -29.43
N VAL A 141 -21.00 16.38 -29.55
CA VAL A 141 -20.39 16.12 -30.86
C VAL A 141 -20.83 14.73 -31.33
N PRO A 142 -21.54 14.62 -32.46
CA PRO A 142 -21.80 13.32 -33.07
C PRO A 142 -20.47 12.60 -33.28
N VAL A 143 -20.37 11.38 -32.75
CA VAL A 143 -19.25 10.49 -33.04
C VAL A 143 -19.30 10.21 -34.55
N GLU A 144 -18.47 10.90 -35.32
CA GLU A 144 -18.25 10.53 -36.72
C GLU A 144 -17.70 9.10 -36.76
N PRO A 145 -18.21 8.25 -37.65
CA PRO A 145 -17.76 6.87 -37.76
C PRO A 145 -16.31 6.90 -38.24
N ALA A 146 -15.39 6.48 -37.37
CA ALA A 146 -14.00 6.28 -37.72
C ALA A 146 -13.92 5.32 -38.91
N THR A 147 -13.54 5.86 -40.06
CA THR A 147 -13.16 5.05 -41.22
C THR A 147 -11.85 4.35 -40.89
N SER A 148 -11.89 3.04 -41.03
CA SER A 148 -10.82 2.10 -40.79
C SER A 148 -9.56 2.42 -41.60
N THR A 149 -8.39 2.44 -40.95
CA THR A 149 -7.22 1.65 -41.37
C THR A 149 -6.24 1.52 -40.19
N THR A 150 -5.66 0.32 -40.07
CA THR A 150 -4.56 -0.14 -39.19
C THR A 150 -4.90 -0.53 -37.74
N ASN A 151 -5.32 -1.79 -37.60
CA ASN A 151 -4.91 -2.75 -36.56
C ASN A 151 -4.36 -2.18 -35.25
N SER A 152 -5.25 -1.69 -34.38
CA SER A 152 -5.01 -1.70 -32.94
C SER A 152 -5.61 -2.99 -32.37
N THR A 153 -4.79 -4.03 -32.35
CA THR A 153 -4.98 -5.17 -31.46
C THR A 153 -5.23 -4.60 -30.07
N SER A 154 -6.30 -5.04 -29.44
CA SER A 154 -6.71 -4.76 -28.07
C SER A 154 -5.64 -5.22 -27.07
N THR A 155 -4.53 -4.49 -26.99
CA THR A 155 -3.60 -4.56 -25.87
C THR A 155 -4.15 -3.66 -24.79
N SER A 156 -4.75 -4.28 -23.78
CA SER A 156 -4.98 -3.69 -22.46
C SER A 156 -3.88 -2.68 -22.15
N ALA A 157 -4.28 -1.44 -21.86
CA ALA A 157 -3.39 -0.33 -21.51
C ALA A 157 -2.40 -0.79 -20.42
N SER A 158 -1.22 -1.24 -20.85
CA SER A 158 -0.21 -1.86 -20.01
C SER A 158 0.78 -0.84 -19.43
N SER A 159 0.44 0.46 -19.48
CA SER A 159 1.34 1.54 -19.11
C SER A 159 0.77 2.46 -18.02
N THR A 160 0.07 1.88 -17.05
CA THR A 160 -0.32 2.57 -15.80
C THR A 160 0.23 1.81 -14.59
N ARG A 161 1.44 1.26 -14.69
CA ARG A 161 2.15 0.79 -13.50
C ARG A 161 2.74 2.01 -12.81
N ILE A 162 2.09 2.47 -11.74
CA ILE A 162 2.88 2.92 -10.59
C ILE A 162 3.66 1.68 -10.18
N VAL A 163 4.90 1.58 -10.65
CA VAL A 163 5.81 0.49 -10.30
C VAL A 163 6.19 0.75 -8.84
N LEU A 164 5.36 0.26 -7.92
CA LEU A 164 5.83 -0.13 -6.60
C LEU A 164 6.84 -1.24 -6.87
N THR A 165 8.11 -0.86 -7.03
CA THR A 165 9.18 -1.77 -7.44
C THR A 165 9.16 -2.98 -6.54
N THR A 166 9.03 -4.17 -7.12
CA THR A 166 8.88 -5.50 -6.49
C THR A 166 9.99 -5.91 -5.51
N GLU A 167 10.93 -5.03 -5.17
CA GLU A 167 12.14 -5.27 -4.36
C GLU A 167 12.01 -4.79 -2.91
N PHE A 168 10.80 -4.66 -2.37
CA PHE A 168 10.57 -4.03 -1.06
C PHE A 168 10.84 -4.94 0.15
N VAL A 169 10.92 -6.26 -0.02
CA VAL A 169 11.04 -7.20 1.10
C VAL A 169 12.25 -8.11 0.87
N SER A 170 13.33 -7.78 1.58
CA SER A 170 14.50 -8.62 1.88
C SER A 170 15.32 -9.20 0.71
N ARG A 171 16.62 -8.87 0.67
CA ARG A 171 17.63 -9.67 -0.05
C ARG A 171 18.19 -10.67 0.96
N ILE A 172 18.15 -11.96 0.62
CA ILE A 172 18.84 -12.98 1.40
C ILE A 172 20.35 -12.75 1.25
N SER A 173 21.00 -12.27 2.30
CA SER A 173 22.46 -12.23 2.39
C SER A 173 22.94 -13.50 3.09
N ASN A 174 23.54 -14.41 2.33
CA ASN A 174 24.29 -15.53 2.91
C ASN A 174 25.68 -15.00 3.29
N ALA A 175 25.86 -14.58 4.54
CA ALA A 175 27.18 -14.25 5.07
C ALA A 175 28.00 -15.56 5.23
N ALA A 176 28.73 -15.93 4.18
CA ALA A 176 29.76 -16.95 4.29
C ALA A 176 30.93 -16.37 5.09
N ASN A 177 30.91 -16.54 6.42
CA ASN A 177 32.11 -16.31 7.23
C ASN A 177 33.21 -17.23 6.70
N GLY A 178 34.27 -16.62 6.16
CA GLY A 178 35.45 -17.33 5.70
C GLY A 178 36.15 -18.05 6.84
N ALA A 179 35.69 -19.26 7.16
CA ALA A 179 36.37 -20.19 8.04
C ALA A 179 36.20 -21.59 7.46
N LYS A 180 37.33 -22.27 7.23
CA LYS A 180 37.41 -23.63 6.66
C LYS A 180 36.46 -24.60 7.40
N PRO A 181 35.76 -25.49 6.70
CA PRO A 181 34.83 -26.42 7.33
C PRO A 181 35.62 -27.57 7.99
N SER A 182 35.62 -27.61 9.32
CA SER A 182 35.83 -28.87 10.05
C SER A 182 34.49 -29.37 10.56
N SER A 183 34.23 -30.66 10.32
CA SER A 183 32.98 -31.37 10.60
C SER A 183 32.42 -31.15 12.01
N LYS A 184 31.34 -30.39 12.11
CA LYS A 184 30.20 -30.53 13.04
C LYS A 184 29.16 -29.47 12.62
N SER A 185 27.90 -29.91 12.52
CA SER A 185 26.72 -29.21 11.97
C SER A 185 26.78 -27.67 12.07
N PRO A 186 26.79 -26.92 10.95
CA PRO A 186 26.68 -25.47 11.01
C PRO A 186 25.21 -25.10 11.20
N GLY A 187 24.88 -24.52 12.35
CA GLY A 187 23.66 -23.75 12.50
C GLY A 187 23.75 -22.53 11.59
N TYR A 188 22.95 -22.52 10.53
CA TYR A 188 22.79 -21.36 9.66
C TYR A 188 22.01 -20.31 10.46
N VAL A 189 22.66 -19.23 10.89
CA VAL A 189 21.96 -18.04 11.38
C VAL A 189 21.69 -17.18 10.16
N THR A 190 20.47 -17.23 9.64
CA THR A 190 19.98 -16.34 8.58
C THR A 190 19.75 -14.96 9.19
N SER A 191 20.66 -14.02 8.94
CA SER A 191 20.45 -12.61 9.28
C SER A 191 19.78 -11.90 8.12
N PHE A 192 18.54 -11.43 8.33
CA PHE A 192 17.79 -10.68 7.34
C PHE A 192 18.06 -9.19 7.48
N GLU A 193 18.63 -8.57 6.45
CA GLU A 193 18.80 -7.12 6.38
C GLU A 193 17.67 -6.49 5.57
N ASN A 194 17.07 -5.42 6.11
CA ASN A 194 16.07 -4.64 5.41
C ASN A 194 16.70 -3.93 4.20
N ILE A 195 16.13 -4.13 3.00
CA ILE A 195 16.64 -3.54 1.74
C ILE A 195 16.59 -2.01 1.77
N HIS A 196 15.57 -1.44 2.45
CA HIS A 196 15.33 0.00 2.48
C HIS A 196 15.65 0.58 3.85
N SER A 197 16.29 1.76 3.84
CA SER A 197 16.48 2.55 5.05
C SER A 197 15.12 2.98 5.62
N PRO A 198 15.03 3.15 6.95
CA PRO A 198 13.82 3.63 7.61
C PRO A 198 13.27 4.91 6.95
N GLU A 199 14.14 5.86 6.65
CA GLU A 199 13.79 7.14 6.03
C GLU A 199 13.04 6.98 4.69
N LYS A 200 13.46 6.02 3.85
CA LYS A 200 12.79 5.75 2.57
C LYS A 200 11.40 5.14 2.77
N LEU A 201 11.22 4.31 3.79
CA LEU A 201 9.88 3.79 4.13
C LEU A 201 8.95 4.91 4.60
N ASP A 202 9.47 5.87 5.38
CA ASP A 202 8.69 7.04 5.79
C ASP A 202 8.29 7.91 4.59
N GLU A 203 9.21 8.15 3.66
CA GLU A 203 8.93 8.90 2.42
C GLU A 203 7.82 8.23 1.59
N ILE A 204 7.94 6.93 1.34
CA ILE A 204 6.96 6.18 0.54
C ILE A 204 5.60 6.13 1.26
N ARG A 205 5.61 5.94 2.58
CA ARG A 205 4.41 5.94 3.41
C ARG A 205 3.71 7.29 3.35
N GLU A 206 4.45 8.40 3.43
CA GLU A 206 3.90 9.75 3.33
C GLU A 206 3.23 9.98 1.97
N ILE A 207 3.89 9.60 0.86
CA ILE A 207 3.30 9.72 -0.48
C ILE A 207 1.99 8.94 -0.59
N LEU A 208 1.93 7.72 -0.05
CA LEU A 208 0.71 6.92 -0.03
C LEU A 208 -0.38 7.53 0.86
N PHE A 209 -0.02 8.13 2.00
CA PHE A 209 -0.96 8.88 2.83
C PHE A 209 -1.54 10.09 2.09
N GLN A 210 -0.72 10.83 1.34
CA GLN A 210 -1.19 11.95 0.53
C GLN A 210 -2.12 11.46 -0.59
N LEU A 211 -1.80 10.33 -1.24
CA LEU A 211 -2.69 9.73 -2.24
C LEU A 211 -4.03 9.29 -1.64
N ARG A 212 -4.02 8.67 -0.45
CA ARG A 212 -5.23 8.34 0.31
C ARG A 212 -6.04 9.60 0.60
N GLN A 213 -5.42 10.65 1.12
CA GLN A 213 -6.09 11.92 1.42
C GLN A 213 -6.68 12.56 0.16
N LEU A 214 -6.00 12.51 -0.98
CA LEU A 214 -6.50 13.00 -2.25
C LEU A 214 -7.77 12.25 -2.68
N MET A 215 -7.76 10.92 -2.58
CA MET A 215 -8.90 10.08 -2.91
C MET A 215 -10.11 10.30 -1.99
N GLU A 216 -9.87 10.61 -0.71
CA GLU A 216 -10.93 10.91 0.27
C GLU A 216 -11.46 12.36 0.16
N ARG A 217 -10.60 13.33 -0.17
CA ARG A 217 -10.96 14.76 -0.21
C ARG A 217 -11.53 15.21 -1.54
N ALA A 218 -11.08 14.64 -2.66
CA ALA A 218 -11.59 15.01 -3.96
C ALA A 218 -12.96 14.36 -4.19
N GLY A 219 -14.01 15.19 -4.18
CA GLY A 219 -15.41 14.74 -4.23
C GLY A 219 -15.73 13.63 -5.25
N PRO A 220 -15.31 13.71 -6.52
CA PRO A 220 -15.58 12.67 -7.51
C PRO A 220 -14.96 11.30 -7.16
N PHE A 221 -13.77 11.28 -6.55
CA PHE A 221 -13.15 10.04 -6.07
C PHE A 221 -13.89 9.49 -4.87
N ALA A 222 -14.17 10.32 -3.86
CA ALA A 222 -14.88 9.90 -2.65
C ALA A 222 -16.27 9.29 -2.94
N VAL A 223 -17.01 9.88 -3.87
CA VAL A 223 -18.31 9.35 -4.34
C VAL A 223 -18.14 8.00 -5.03
N SER A 224 -17.13 7.86 -5.88
CA SER A 224 -16.86 6.61 -6.61
C SER A 224 -16.41 5.48 -5.68
N ILE A 225 -15.61 5.79 -4.64
CA ILE A 225 -15.20 4.83 -3.60
C ILE A 225 -16.42 4.35 -2.82
N SER A 226 -17.29 5.28 -2.40
CA SER A 226 -18.50 4.97 -1.65
C SER A 226 -19.46 4.10 -2.48
N GLY A 227 -19.59 4.40 -3.77
CA GLY A 227 -20.37 3.59 -4.73
C GLY A 227 -19.80 2.19 -4.91
N GLY A 228 -18.48 2.06 -5.10
CA GLY A 228 -17.79 0.77 -5.20
C GLY A 228 -17.94 -0.08 -3.94
N ALA A 229 -17.78 0.53 -2.76
CA ALA A 229 -17.98 -0.15 -1.48
C ALA A 229 -19.42 -0.69 -1.32
N ALA A 230 -20.42 0.09 -1.74
CA ALA A 230 -21.82 -0.33 -1.70
C ALA A 230 -22.09 -1.53 -2.64
N LEU A 231 -21.47 -1.54 -3.82
CA LEU A 231 -21.58 -2.62 -4.82
C LEU A 231 -20.90 -3.92 -4.38
N GLU A 232 -19.88 -3.85 -3.54
CA GLU A 232 -19.18 -5.02 -3.01
C GLU A 232 -19.91 -5.59 -1.79
N ASN A 233 -20.37 -4.74 -0.88
CA ASN A 233 -21.15 -5.17 0.28
C ASN A 233 -22.54 -5.68 -0.11
N ASN A 234 -23.07 -5.26 -1.27
CA ASN A 234 -24.39 -5.67 -1.76
C ASN A 234 -24.30 -6.17 -3.21
N PRO A 235 -23.92 -7.44 -3.44
CA PRO A 235 -23.87 -8.02 -4.78
C PRO A 235 -25.24 -8.03 -5.48
N SER A 236 -26.34 -7.95 -4.71
CA SER A 236 -27.71 -7.81 -5.20
C SER A 236 -27.98 -6.53 -6.00
N LEU A 237 -27.13 -5.51 -5.86
CA LEU A 237 -27.22 -4.22 -6.54
C LEU A 237 -26.56 -4.24 -7.94
N ASP A 238 -25.77 -5.29 -8.21
CA ASP A 238 -25.00 -5.44 -9.44
C ASP A 238 -25.84 -5.97 -10.62
N GLY A 239 -26.99 -6.58 -10.33
CA GLY A 239 -27.90 -7.11 -11.35
C GLY A 239 -27.38 -8.36 -12.08
N VAL A 240 -26.22 -8.90 -11.68
CA VAL A 240 -25.65 -10.14 -12.23
C VAL A 240 -25.91 -11.28 -11.25
N LEU A 241 -26.78 -12.21 -11.61
CA LEU A 241 -26.91 -13.48 -10.90
C LEU A 241 -25.94 -14.50 -11.51
N SER A 242 -25.30 -15.31 -10.67
CA SER A 242 -24.88 -16.64 -11.08
C SER A 242 -26.16 -17.46 -11.32
N GLU A 243 -26.17 -18.33 -12.32
CA GLU A 243 -27.34 -19.14 -12.73
C GLU A 243 -27.85 -20.12 -11.64
N SER A 244 -27.33 -20.07 -10.41
CA SER A 244 -27.57 -21.05 -9.35
C SER A 244 -28.43 -20.56 -8.18
N ALA A 245 -28.97 -19.35 -8.21
CA ALA A 245 -29.77 -18.80 -7.09
C ALA A 245 -31.28 -18.73 -7.40
N GLU A 246 -31.96 -19.88 -7.48
CA GLU A 246 -33.43 -19.97 -7.59
C GLU A 246 -34.18 -19.76 -6.25
N ALA A 247 -33.48 -19.52 -5.14
CA ALA A 247 -34.10 -19.34 -3.82
C ALA A 247 -34.03 -17.88 -3.34
N GLY A 248 -35.13 -17.15 -3.52
CA GLY A 248 -35.42 -15.89 -2.82
C GLY A 248 -34.74 -14.64 -3.40
N LEU A 249 -35.25 -14.13 -4.52
CA LEU A 249 -34.86 -12.80 -5.01
C LEU A 249 -35.24 -11.73 -3.99
N SER A 250 -34.25 -10.98 -3.50
CA SER A 250 -34.49 -9.77 -2.72
C SER A 250 -35.34 -8.79 -3.55
N ARG A 251 -36.34 -8.15 -2.93
CA ARG A 251 -37.23 -7.14 -3.58
C ARG A 251 -36.42 -6.05 -4.30
N VAL A 252 -35.21 -5.77 -3.80
CA VAL A 252 -34.25 -4.83 -4.41
C VAL A 252 -33.73 -5.38 -5.76
N SER A 253 -33.31 -6.64 -5.82
CA SER A 253 -32.86 -7.28 -7.06
C SER A 253 -33.96 -7.35 -8.12
N GLU A 254 -35.21 -7.57 -7.71
CA GLU A 254 -36.35 -7.57 -8.64
C GLU A 254 -36.62 -6.18 -9.24
N LEU A 255 -36.50 -5.12 -8.43
CA LEU A 255 -36.64 -3.73 -8.89
C LEU A 255 -35.49 -3.33 -9.82
N VAL A 256 -34.25 -3.72 -9.50
CA VAL A 256 -33.07 -3.49 -10.35
C VAL A 256 -33.26 -4.18 -11.71
N MET A 257 -33.75 -5.43 -11.73
CA MET A 257 -34.04 -6.17 -12.96
C MET A 257 -35.09 -5.48 -13.84
N ARG A 258 -36.19 -4.99 -13.24
CA ARG A 258 -37.23 -4.25 -13.99
C ARG A 258 -36.70 -2.94 -14.56
N HIS A 259 -35.85 -2.25 -13.81
CA HIS A 259 -35.18 -1.04 -14.29
C HIS A 259 -34.23 -1.36 -15.45
N GLN A 260 -33.40 -2.39 -15.33
CA GLN A 260 -32.45 -2.82 -16.35
C GLN A 260 -33.13 -3.27 -17.64
N LYS A 261 -34.28 -3.94 -17.55
CA LYS A 261 -35.10 -4.33 -18.70
C LYS A 261 -35.75 -3.14 -19.42
N SER A 262 -35.88 -1.99 -18.75
CA SER A 262 -36.45 -0.76 -19.32
C SER A 262 -35.44 0.12 -20.07
N LEU A 263 -34.14 -0.15 -19.89
CA LEU A 263 -33.06 0.66 -20.47
C LEU A 263 -32.68 0.18 -21.87
N SER A 264 -32.25 1.12 -22.71
CA SER A 264 -31.64 0.79 -24.01
C SER A 264 -30.32 0.03 -23.81
N GLU A 265 -29.94 -0.82 -24.78
CA GLU A 265 -28.71 -1.61 -24.73
C GLU A 265 -27.46 -0.73 -24.51
N ASP A 266 -27.43 0.46 -25.12
CA ASP A 266 -26.33 1.43 -24.95
C ASP A 266 -26.30 2.06 -23.56
N GLN A 267 -27.47 2.29 -22.96
CA GLN A 267 -27.56 2.82 -21.59
C GLN A 267 -27.06 1.79 -20.59
N LEU A 268 -27.43 0.52 -20.80
CA LEU A 268 -26.98 -0.57 -19.95
C LEU A 268 -25.46 -0.79 -20.03
N LYS A 269 -24.89 -0.74 -21.24
CA LYS A 269 -23.44 -0.79 -21.44
C LYS A 269 -22.73 0.38 -20.75
N ARG A 270 -23.35 1.56 -20.68
CA ARG A 270 -22.78 2.73 -19.98
C ARG A 270 -22.81 2.54 -18.46
N GLU A 271 -23.93 2.06 -17.92
CA GLU A 271 -24.09 1.81 -16.48
C GLU A 271 -23.12 0.71 -15.98
N THR A 272 -22.99 -0.38 -16.74
CA THR A 272 -22.05 -1.48 -16.39
C THR A 272 -20.60 -1.01 -16.39
N ARG A 273 -20.18 -0.19 -17.37
CA ARG A 273 -18.84 0.42 -17.39
C ARG A 273 -18.60 1.31 -16.17
N PHE A 274 -19.60 2.13 -15.81
CA PHE A 274 -19.53 3.01 -14.64
C PHE A 274 -19.43 2.23 -13.32
N LYS A 275 -20.22 1.16 -13.15
CA LYS A 275 -20.12 0.27 -11.97
C LYS A 275 -18.76 -0.43 -11.89
N ALA A 276 -18.25 -0.92 -13.03
CA ALA A 276 -16.93 -1.54 -13.08
C ALA A 276 -15.81 -0.55 -12.72
N GLU A 277 -15.92 0.71 -13.15
CA GLU A 277 -14.98 1.77 -12.80
C GLU A 277 -15.01 2.08 -11.29
N GLN A 278 -16.19 2.21 -10.69
CA GLN A 278 -16.34 2.43 -9.25
C GLN A 278 -15.71 1.30 -8.42
N ARG A 279 -15.91 0.04 -8.81
CA ARG A 279 -15.29 -1.12 -8.15
C ARG A 279 -13.78 -1.12 -8.31
N SER A 280 -13.28 -0.89 -9.52
CA SER A 280 -11.84 -0.80 -9.78
C SER A 280 -11.19 0.25 -8.87
N LEU A 281 -11.81 1.42 -8.76
CA LEU A 281 -11.31 2.52 -7.93
C LEU A 281 -11.36 2.18 -6.43
N PHE A 282 -12.42 1.50 -5.97
CA PHE A 282 -12.52 1.00 -4.60
C PHE A 282 -11.41 -0.01 -4.27
N TYR A 283 -11.12 -0.96 -5.15
CA TYR A 283 -10.02 -1.92 -4.94
C TYR A 283 -8.64 -1.25 -4.91
N ILE A 284 -8.42 -0.23 -5.76
CA ILE A 284 -7.19 0.57 -5.70
C ILE A 284 -7.08 1.28 -4.35
N PHE A 285 -8.17 1.85 -3.85
CA PHE A 285 -8.20 2.49 -2.54
C PHE A 285 -7.88 1.50 -1.41
N GLN A 286 -8.50 0.31 -1.41
CA GLN A 286 -8.17 -0.74 -0.44
C GLN A 286 -6.70 -1.17 -0.51
N LEU A 287 -6.15 -1.29 -1.73
CA LEU A 287 -4.74 -1.63 -1.92
C LEU A 287 -3.81 -0.57 -1.32
N ILE A 288 -4.16 0.72 -1.47
CA ILE A 288 -3.40 1.84 -0.88
C ILE A 288 -3.43 1.75 0.65
N LEU A 289 -4.61 1.55 1.26
CA LEU A 289 -4.73 1.36 2.70
C LEU A 289 -3.86 0.21 3.19
N ARG A 290 -4.00 -0.97 2.57
CA ARG A 290 -3.21 -2.16 2.94
C ARG A 290 -1.71 -1.95 2.73
N SER A 291 -1.30 -1.18 1.73
CA SER A 291 0.12 -0.84 1.49
C SER A 291 0.68 0.09 2.58
N ILE A 292 -0.11 1.09 3.02
CA ILE A 292 0.27 1.99 4.12
C ILE A 292 0.47 1.20 5.42
N GLU A 293 -0.47 0.30 5.71
CA GLU A 293 -0.40 -0.56 6.89
C GLU A 293 0.81 -1.51 6.84
N ALA A 294 1.07 -2.14 5.68
CA ALA A 294 2.20 -3.05 5.51
C ALA A 294 3.55 -2.33 5.70
N ILE A 295 3.71 -1.12 5.15
CA ILE A 295 4.92 -0.31 5.37
C ILE A 295 5.07 0.09 6.83
N SER A 296 3.96 0.45 7.49
CA SER A 296 3.95 0.80 8.91
C SER A 296 4.38 -0.38 9.77
N LEU A 297 3.87 -1.58 9.47
CA LEU A 297 4.26 -2.82 10.15
C LEU A 297 5.74 -3.15 9.97
N LEU A 298 6.27 -3.02 8.75
CA LEU A 298 7.69 -3.21 8.46
C LEU A 298 8.56 -2.19 9.22
N ARG A 299 8.09 -0.94 9.35
CA ARG A 299 8.78 0.08 10.13
C ARG A 299 8.80 -0.24 11.63
N ILE A 300 7.68 -0.69 12.18
CA ILE A 300 7.61 -1.15 13.58
C ILE A 300 8.55 -2.34 13.79
N ALA A 301 8.55 -3.32 12.88
CA ALA A 301 9.44 -4.48 12.96
C ALA A 301 10.93 -4.09 12.98
N GLN A 302 11.32 -3.08 12.19
CA GLN A 302 12.66 -2.50 12.20
C GLN A 302 13.01 -1.83 13.53
N GLU A 303 12.10 -1.03 14.09
CA GLU A 303 12.30 -0.29 15.34
C GLU A 303 12.52 -1.25 16.52
N TYR A 304 11.72 -2.31 16.61
CA TYR A 304 11.80 -3.32 17.67
C TYR A 304 12.79 -4.46 17.39
N LYS A 305 13.52 -4.41 16.26
CA LYS A 305 14.55 -5.39 15.85
C LYS A 305 14.07 -6.84 15.89
N VAL A 306 12.85 -7.08 15.43
CA VAL A 306 12.29 -8.44 15.37
C VAL A 306 12.94 -9.22 14.24
N SER A 307 13.37 -10.45 14.51
CA SER A 307 13.88 -11.34 13.47
C SER A 307 12.73 -11.74 12.55
N LEU A 308 12.87 -11.47 11.26
CA LEU A 308 11.91 -11.88 10.25
C LEU A 308 11.90 -13.40 10.16
N GLU A 309 10.72 -14.02 10.26
CA GLU A 309 10.60 -15.46 10.06
C GLU A 309 10.82 -15.82 8.58
N GLU A 310 11.33 -17.03 8.32
CA GLU A 310 11.60 -17.56 6.98
C GLU A 310 10.49 -17.36 5.93
N PRO A 311 9.18 -17.53 6.22
CA PRO A 311 8.13 -17.29 5.23
C PRO A 311 8.05 -15.84 4.79
N LEU A 312 8.25 -14.89 5.70
CA LEU A 312 8.18 -13.46 5.38
C LEU A 312 9.40 -12.98 4.59
N ALA A 313 10.56 -13.60 4.82
CA ALA A 313 11.80 -13.26 4.12
C ALA A 313 11.83 -13.66 2.64
N ARG A 314 10.93 -14.54 2.21
CA ARG A 314 10.83 -15.00 0.81
C ARG A 314 9.79 -14.24 -0.01
N LEU A 315 8.89 -13.52 0.65
CA LEU A 315 7.80 -12.81 -0.02
C LEU A 315 8.29 -11.48 -0.58
N SER A 316 7.87 -11.14 -1.78
CA SER A 316 7.93 -9.76 -2.28
C SER A 316 6.88 -8.88 -1.58
N PHE A 317 7.03 -7.56 -1.64
CA PHE A 317 6.01 -6.66 -1.08
C PHE A 317 4.69 -6.71 -1.82
N SER A 318 4.72 -6.92 -3.14
CA SER A 318 3.50 -7.17 -3.90
C SER A 318 2.76 -8.38 -3.34
N GLU A 319 3.49 -9.45 -3.00
CA GLU A 319 2.88 -10.64 -2.41
C GLU A 319 2.42 -10.37 -0.98
N LEU A 320 3.20 -9.65 -0.17
CA LEU A 320 2.81 -9.26 1.20
C LEU A 320 1.45 -8.53 1.23
N VAL A 321 1.25 -7.60 0.30
CA VAL A 321 0.06 -6.75 0.25
C VAL A 321 -1.11 -7.40 -0.47
N THR A 322 -0.89 -8.27 -1.47
CA THR A 322 -2.01 -8.80 -2.30
C THR A 322 -2.45 -10.21 -1.94
N THR A 323 -1.55 -11.04 -1.38
CA THR A 323 -1.83 -12.46 -1.14
C THR A 323 -2.39 -12.73 0.25
N THR A 324 -3.03 -13.89 0.40
CA THR A 324 -3.45 -14.44 1.70
C THR A 324 -2.24 -14.86 2.54
N ASP A 325 -1.22 -15.45 1.90
CA ASP A 325 0.03 -15.88 2.53
C ASP A 325 0.77 -14.68 3.13
N GLY A 326 0.76 -13.54 2.43
CA GLY A 326 1.26 -12.26 2.94
C GLY A 326 0.54 -11.79 4.19
N SER A 327 -0.80 -11.92 4.24
CA SER A 327 -1.59 -11.60 5.42
C SER A 327 -1.25 -12.49 6.60
N LEU A 328 -1.11 -13.81 6.36
CA LEU A 328 -0.69 -14.76 7.39
C LEU A 328 0.71 -14.44 7.91
N ALA A 329 1.67 -14.16 7.01
CA ALA A 329 3.03 -13.78 7.38
C ALA A 329 3.08 -12.48 8.19
N ALA A 330 2.26 -11.48 7.82
CA ALA A 330 2.11 -10.24 8.59
C ALA A 330 1.53 -10.50 9.99
N LYS A 331 0.51 -11.35 10.12
CA LYS A 331 -0.04 -11.76 11.43
C LYS A 331 1.00 -12.48 12.29
N THR A 332 1.82 -13.35 11.69
CA THR A 332 2.90 -14.03 12.40
C THR A 332 4.01 -13.07 12.83
N MET A 333 4.33 -12.05 12.02
CA MET A 333 5.23 -10.97 12.42
C MET A 333 4.66 -10.15 13.59
N THR A 334 3.37 -9.84 13.57
CA THR A 334 2.69 -9.17 14.70
C THR A 334 2.74 -10.05 15.96
N LYS A 335 2.56 -11.37 15.83
CA LYS A 335 2.74 -12.34 16.92
C LYS A 335 4.15 -12.29 17.51
N ALA A 336 5.17 -12.26 16.65
CA ALA A 336 6.57 -12.18 17.06
C ALA A 336 6.87 -10.85 17.76
N LEU A 337 6.32 -9.74 17.25
CA LEU A 337 6.41 -8.40 17.87
C LEU A 337 5.85 -8.38 19.29
N MET A 338 4.76 -9.09 19.54
CA MET A 338 4.05 -9.13 20.82
C MET A 338 4.63 -10.10 21.85
N ARG A 339 5.72 -10.82 21.53
CA ARG A 339 6.36 -11.81 22.43
C ARG A 339 7.54 -11.22 23.22
N GLY A 340 7.90 -11.86 24.32
CA GLY A 340 9.09 -11.56 25.11
C GLY A 340 9.03 -10.19 25.78
N ARG A 341 9.99 -9.30 25.47
CA ARG A 341 10.14 -7.99 26.15
C ARG A 341 9.01 -7.00 25.84
N ASN A 342 8.24 -7.25 24.78
CA ASN A 342 7.21 -6.34 24.29
C ASN A 342 5.79 -6.72 24.75
N GLU A 343 5.62 -7.82 25.48
CA GLU A 343 4.30 -8.37 25.87
C GLU A 343 3.43 -7.39 26.67
N ASN A 344 4.05 -6.45 27.41
CA ASN A 344 3.37 -5.44 28.22
C ASN A 344 3.41 -4.03 27.61
N ASN A 345 3.90 -3.89 26.37
CA ASN A 345 4.12 -2.59 25.76
C ASN A 345 2.81 -1.99 25.23
N GLN A 346 2.13 -1.21 26.07
CA GLN A 346 0.89 -0.51 25.72
C GLN A 346 1.06 0.47 24.55
N PHE A 347 2.26 1.04 24.39
CA PHE A 347 2.55 1.92 23.26
C PHE A 347 2.57 1.13 21.94
N LEU A 348 3.25 -0.02 21.90
CA LEU A 348 3.27 -0.90 20.73
C LEU A 348 1.87 -1.39 20.36
N ILE A 349 1.06 -1.80 21.34
CA ILE A 349 -0.33 -2.24 21.12
C ILE A 349 -1.15 -1.11 20.50
N LYS A 350 -1.04 0.11 21.06
CA LYS A 350 -1.73 1.29 20.52
C LYS A 350 -1.27 1.59 19.10
N GLN A 351 0.04 1.55 18.84
CA GLN A 351 0.62 1.80 17.53
C GLN A 351 0.17 0.78 16.49
N LEU A 352 0.18 -0.52 16.81
CA LEU A 352 -0.31 -1.57 15.91
C LEU A 352 -1.81 -1.40 15.61
N ARG A 353 -2.62 -1.07 16.62
CA ARG A 353 -4.07 -0.85 16.45
C ARG A 353 -4.39 0.37 15.61
N GLU A 354 -3.62 1.45 15.74
CA GLU A 354 -3.85 2.69 14.99
C GLU A 354 -3.26 2.63 13.57
N GLN A 355 -2.12 1.96 13.38
CA GLN A 355 -1.38 1.97 12.11
C GLN A 355 -1.60 0.73 11.25
N CYS A 356 -2.07 -0.39 11.80
CA CYS A 356 -2.19 -1.69 11.09
C CYS A 356 -3.50 -2.44 11.40
N PRO A 357 -4.69 -1.82 11.30
CA PRO A 357 -5.96 -2.45 11.69
C PRO A 357 -6.33 -3.71 10.89
N THR A 358 -5.88 -3.86 9.64
CA THR A 358 -6.15 -5.06 8.83
C THR A 358 -5.31 -6.26 9.26
N PHE A 359 -4.10 -6.02 9.75
CA PHE A 359 -3.17 -7.06 10.22
C PHE A 359 -3.29 -7.33 11.73
N PHE A 360 -3.79 -6.36 12.50
CA PHE A 360 -3.95 -6.44 13.94
C PHE A 360 -5.32 -5.92 14.38
N SER A 361 -6.28 -6.83 14.50
CA SER A 361 -7.63 -6.51 14.94
C SER A 361 -7.74 -6.44 16.46
N VAL A 362 -8.85 -5.88 16.94
CA VAL A 362 -9.19 -5.90 18.38
C VAL A 362 -9.38 -7.33 18.87
N SER A 363 -9.89 -8.23 18.03
CA SER A 363 -9.99 -9.66 18.35
C SER A 363 -8.61 -10.29 18.56
N ASP A 364 -7.64 -9.98 17.69
CA ASP A 364 -6.27 -10.50 17.83
C ASP A 364 -5.65 -10.04 19.16
N LEU A 365 -5.91 -8.79 19.59
CA LEU A 365 -5.45 -8.29 20.88
C LEU A 365 -5.99 -9.12 22.06
N TRP A 366 -7.30 -9.37 22.10
CA TRP A 366 -7.94 -10.19 23.14
C TRP A 366 -7.33 -11.59 23.18
N HIS A 367 -7.11 -12.20 22.00
CA HIS A 367 -6.43 -13.50 21.90
C HIS A 367 -5.01 -13.45 22.48
N TYR A 368 -4.19 -12.47 22.10
CA TYR A 368 -2.82 -12.35 22.61
C TYR A 368 -2.78 -12.13 24.12
N GLN A 369 -3.63 -11.24 24.64
CA GLN A 369 -3.69 -10.96 26.07
C GLN A 369 -4.19 -12.18 26.86
N GLY A 370 -5.21 -12.89 26.35
CA GLY A 370 -5.72 -14.12 26.93
C GLY A 370 -4.65 -15.22 27.03
N TYR A 371 -3.97 -15.54 25.93
CA TYR A 371 -2.88 -16.52 25.90
C TYR A 371 -1.68 -16.12 26.76
N ARG A 372 -1.36 -14.83 26.83
CA ARG A 372 -0.31 -14.30 27.71
C ARG A 372 -0.66 -14.53 29.18
N SER A 373 -1.87 -14.18 29.59
CA SER A 373 -2.34 -14.40 30.97
C SER A 373 -2.36 -15.90 31.32
N LEU A 374 -2.76 -16.75 30.38
CA LEU A 374 -2.71 -18.20 30.54
C LEU A 374 -1.26 -18.73 30.68
N SER A 375 -0.32 -18.24 29.86
CA SER A 375 1.11 -18.57 29.98
C SER A 375 1.70 -18.13 31.34
N ASN A 376 1.35 -16.92 31.79
CA ASN A 376 1.73 -16.42 33.11
C ASN A 376 1.13 -17.27 34.25
N ALA A 377 -0.10 -17.78 34.09
CA ALA A 377 -0.69 -18.71 35.04
C ALA A 377 0.10 -20.02 35.13
N LYS A 378 0.58 -20.56 34.00
CA LYS A 378 1.44 -21.76 33.94
C LYS A 378 2.78 -21.56 34.64
N LEU A 379 3.38 -20.36 34.51
CA LEU A 379 4.67 -20.02 35.11
C LEU A 379 4.57 -19.58 36.57
N SER A 380 3.38 -19.19 37.04
CA SER A 380 3.20 -18.64 38.39
C SER A 380 3.29 -19.72 39.48
N GLY A 381 4.21 -19.52 40.43
CA GLY A 381 4.34 -20.39 41.61
C GLY A 381 3.35 -20.09 42.75
N SER A 382 2.68 -18.92 42.72
CA SER A 382 1.72 -18.52 43.75
C SER A 382 0.28 -18.88 43.37
N PRO A 383 -0.48 -19.57 44.23
CA PRO A 383 -1.84 -20.00 43.92
C PRO A 383 -2.81 -18.82 43.74
N VAL A 384 -2.58 -17.70 44.44
CA VAL A 384 -3.42 -16.49 44.34
C VAL A 384 -3.17 -15.77 43.01
N ALA A 385 -1.90 -15.58 42.64
CA ALA A 385 -1.54 -14.95 41.37
C ALA A 385 -2.03 -15.79 40.18
N ARG A 386 -1.87 -17.13 40.26
CA ARG A 386 -2.39 -18.06 39.26
C ARG A 386 -3.89 -17.90 39.04
N LYS A 387 -4.68 -17.84 40.12
CA LYS A 387 -6.13 -17.66 40.02
C LYS A 387 -6.52 -16.31 39.41
N ASN A 388 -5.76 -15.25 39.70
CA ASN A 388 -5.99 -13.93 39.10
C ASN A 388 -5.71 -13.95 37.60
N PHE A 389 -4.59 -14.53 37.17
CA PHE A 389 -4.26 -14.66 35.74
C PHE A 389 -5.27 -15.53 34.97
N LEU A 390 -5.78 -16.61 35.58
CA LEU A 390 -6.83 -17.45 34.99
C LEU A 390 -8.16 -16.71 34.82
N LYS A 391 -8.51 -15.83 35.78
CA LYS A 391 -9.70 -14.98 35.65
C LYS A 391 -9.52 -13.93 34.56
N GLU A 392 -8.35 -13.31 34.50
CA GLU A 392 -8.03 -12.32 33.47
C GLU A 392 -8.03 -12.96 32.08
N SER A 393 -7.45 -14.16 31.90
CA SER A 393 -7.50 -14.87 30.63
C SER A 393 -8.93 -15.22 30.23
N LEU A 394 -9.76 -15.64 31.18
CA LEU A 394 -11.16 -15.98 30.90
C LEU A 394 -11.95 -14.75 30.44
N ASP A 395 -11.81 -13.61 31.11
CA ASP A 395 -12.48 -12.36 30.73
C ASP A 395 -12.09 -11.92 29.30
N GLN A 396 -10.79 -12.00 29.00
CA GLN A 396 -10.24 -11.66 27.69
C GLN A 396 -10.80 -12.56 26.57
N PHE A 397 -10.90 -13.87 26.81
CA PHE A 397 -11.48 -14.80 25.84
C PHE A 397 -12.99 -14.62 25.67
N LEU A 398 -13.73 -14.37 26.76
CA LEU A 398 -15.16 -14.08 26.70
C LEU A 398 -15.46 -12.81 25.90
N ASN A 399 -14.61 -11.79 26.03
CA ASN A 399 -14.72 -10.56 25.23
C ASN A 399 -14.52 -10.83 23.72
N SER A 400 -13.78 -11.88 23.34
CA SER A 400 -13.57 -12.27 21.94
C SER A 400 -14.59 -13.27 21.37
N CYS A 401 -15.50 -13.82 22.19
CA CYS A 401 -16.36 -14.95 21.75
C CYS A 401 -17.27 -14.65 20.56
N HIS A 402 -17.73 -13.40 20.41
CA HIS A 402 -18.59 -12.99 19.29
C HIS A 402 -17.91 -13.06 17.90
N MET A 403 -16.63 -13.45 17.85
CA MET A 403 -15.84 -13.56 16.63
C MET A 403 -15.43 -15.00 16.31
N TRP A 404 -15.84 -15.99 17.12
CA TRP A 404 -15.46 -17.40 16.98
C TRP A 404 -16.45 -18.19 16.11
N ASP A 405 -16.81 -17.63 14.96
CA ASP A 405 -17.84 -18.22 14.07
C ASP A 405 -17.26 -19.23 13.07
N THR A 406 -15.93 -19.30 12.93
CA THR A 406 -15.24 -20.14 11.94
C THR A 406 -14.76 -21.47 12.54
N GLU A 407 -14.72 -22.54 11.73
CA GLU A 407 -14.23 -23.87 12.16
C GLU A 407 -12.82 -23.82 12.78
N ASP A 408 -11.91 -23.02 12.23
CA ASP A 408 -10.56 -22.81 12.77
C ASP A 408 -10.57 -22.26 14.22
N CYS A 409 -11.61 -21.54 14.63
CA CYS A 409 -11.75 -21.02 15.99
C CYS A 409 -12.15 -22.12 16.99
N LEU A 410 -12.82 -23.19 16.54
CA LEU A 410 -13.19 -24.30 17.41
C LEU A 410 -11.96 -25.07 17.87
N ASP A 411 -10.99 -25.29 16.97
CA ASP A 411 -9.71 -25.93 17.31
C ASP A 411 -8.92 -25.08 18.34
N VAL A 412 -8.93 -23.76 18.16
CA VAL A 412 -8.31 -22.82 19.09
C VAL A 412 -9.01 -22.86 20.46
N LEU A 413 -10.34 -22.91 20.48
CA LEU A 413 -11.12 -23.00 21.72
C LEU A 413 -10.88 -24.32 22.44
N GLN A 414 -10.82 -25.43 21.71
CA GLN A 414 -10.47 -26.74 22.26
C GLN A 414 -9.10 -26.69 22.94
N GLY A 415 -8.09 -26.11 22.29
CA GLY A 415 -6.77 -25.91 22.89
C GLY A 415 -6.79 -25.09 24.18
N ILE A 416 -7.64 -24.05 24.25
CA ILE A 416 -7.83 -23.25 25.47
C ILE A 416 -8.48 -24.09 26.58
N CYS A 417 -9.50 -24.90 26.27
CA CYS A 417 -10.15 -25.79 27.22
C CYS A 417 -9.20 -26.87 27.76
N GLU A 418 -8.36 -27.45 26.89
CA GLU A 418 -7.31 -28.39 27.29
C GLU A 418 -6.31 -27.73 28.26
N ASP A 419 -5.88 -26.51 27.96
CA ASP A 419 -4.98 -25.75 28.81
C ASP A 419 -5.59 -25.39 30.19
N TYR A 420 -6.88 -25.03 30.23
CA TYR A 420 -7.58 -24.80 31.50
C TYR A 420 -7.76 -26.08 32.30
N THR A 421 -7.97 -27.22 31.63
CA THR A 421 -8.06 -28.53 32.26
C THR A 421 -6.73 -28.92 32.90
N LEU A 422 -5.61 -28.72 32.20
CA LEU A 422 -4.25 -28.92 32.73
C LEU A 422 -3.96 -28.03 33.95
N LEU A 423 -4.54 -26.83 33.99
CA LEU A 423 -4.45 -25.89 35.10
C LEU A 423 -5.52 -26.09 36.19
N ASN A 424 -6.30 -27.19 36.14
CA ASN A 424 -7.39 -27.50 37.08
C ASN A 424 -8.42 -26.36 37.25
N TYR A 425 -8.66 -25.59 36.19
CA TYR A 425 -9.60 -24.45 36.17
C TYR A 425 -10.88 -24.79 35.43
N TYR A 426 -11.67 -25.71 35.99
CA TYR A 426 -12.91 -26.21 35.39
C TYR A 426 -14.02 -25.15 35.25
N GLU A 427 -14.01 -24.11 36.10
CA GLU A 427 -14.93 -22.96 35.96
C GLU A 427 -14.73 -22.23 34.62
N GLY A 428 -13.49 -22.14 34.15
CA GLY A 428 -13.17 -21.51 32.88
C GLY A 428 -13.73 -22.31 31.71
N VAL A 429 -13.49 -23.63 31.70
CA VAL A 429 -13.96 -24.56 30.65
C VAL A 429 -15.48 -24.48 30.47
N LEU A 430 -16.23 -24.55 31.56
CA LEU A 430 -17.69 -24.50 31.51
C LEU A 430 -18.23 -23.18 30.97
N ARG A 431 -17.55 -22.06 31.26
CA ARG A 431 -17.98 -20.75 30.75
C ARG A 431 -17.59 -20.53 29.30
N THR A 432 -16.47 -21.08 28.84
CA THR A 432 -16.05 -20.99 27.45
C THR A 432 -16.86 -21.89 26.53
N GLU A 433 -17.35 -23.04 27.01
CA GLU A 433 -18.25 -23.93 26.24
C GLU A 433 -19.70 -23.45 26.20
N ALA A 434 -20.11 -22.58 27.11
CA ALA A 434 -21.49 -22.08 27.20
C ALA A 434 -21.78 -20.92 26.23
N VAL A 435 -20.75 -20.38 25.57
CA VAL A 435 -20.83 -19.33 24.56
C VAL A 435 -20.64 -19.96 23.20
#